data_AF-A0A3A4VW63-F1
#
_entry.id   AF-A0A3A4VW63-F1
#
_cell.length_a   1.000
_cell.length_b   1.000
_cell.length_c   1.000
_cell.angle_alpha   90.00
_cell.angle_beta   90.00
_cell.angle_gamma   90.00
#
_symmetry.space_group_name_H-M   'P 1'
#
loop_
_entity.id
_entity.type
_entity.pdbx_description
1 polymer ?
#
loop_
_entity_poly.entity_id
_entity_poly.type
_entity_poly.pdbx_seq_one_letter_code
_entity_poly.pdbx_strand_id
1 'polypeptide(L)'
;MKITVTTAPRENHVTKHIENWFVSYKPEGERRPVDVTFLGVWDTVYAFGIPMKIAGIPFYRWDLFKDKHVSPNIRKALHLVSIDETRTPFEPTLMNYNPGVVEEVWFPGVHADVGGGYAEDELGRISFNYMVDKLNEYTGKQGLPPVRFHEATLKGYLELREADYQFHFHGLGYKKGMRTIHILEDDKPCARLPRIHESVFALQQSAATYSVVEERKGMKKYRIQYNPPNLKALQGKYEAA
;
A
#
# COMPACT_ATOMS: atom_id res chain seq x y z
N MET A 1 -20.03 15.41 -14.80
CA MET A 1 -19.30 16.24 -13.80
C MET A 1 -17.88 16.41 -14.30
N LYS A 2 -17.37 17.64 -14.42
CA LYS A 2 -15.99 17.90 -14.86
C LYS A 2 -15.14 18.08 -13.59
N ILE A 3 -14.30 17.10 -13.27
CA ILE A 3 -13.35 17.21 -12.16
C ILE A 3 -12.16 17.99 -12.69
N THR A 4 -11.94 19.21 -12.19
CA THR A 4 -10.76 20.00 -12.52
C THR A 4 -9.64 19.65 -11.56
N VAL A 5 -8.66 18.89 -12.05
CA VAL A 5 -7.43 18.63 -11.30
C VAL A 5 -6.49 19.83 -11.47
N THR A 6 -6.11 20.46 -10.37
CA THR A 6 -5.18 21.61 -10.41
C THR A 6 -3.75 21.07 -10.35
N THR A 7 -2.98 21.31 -11.42
CA THR A 7 -1.57 20.92 -11.49
C THR A 7 -0.69 22.11 -11.87
N ALA A 8 0.59 22.04 -11.52
CA ALA A 8 1.61 22.96 -12.00
C ALA A 8 2.85 22.16 -12.44
N PRO A 9 3.55 22.60 -13.50
CA PRO A 9 4.78 21.95 -13.92
C PRO A 9 5.86 22.11 -12.86
N ARG A 10 6.56 21.04 -12.54
CA ARG A 10 7.73 21.04 -11.66
C ARG A 10 8.78 20.08 -12.21
N GLU A 11 10.03 20.50 -12.16
CA GLU A 11 11.16 19.65 -12.53
C GLU A 11 11.40 18.62 -11.41
N ASN A 12 11.40 17.35 -11.78
CA ASN A 12 11.79 16.27 -10.89
C ASN A 12 13.29 16.38 -10.59
N HIS A 13 13.65 16.55 -9.31
CA HIS A 13 15.03 16.81 -8.91
C HIS A 13 16.00 15.68 -9.26
N VAL A 14 15.50 14.44 -9.39
CA VAL A 14 16.27 13.25 -9.71
C VAL A 14 16.36 13.06 -11.22
N THR A 15 15.21 13.03 -11.91
CA THR A 15 15.14 12.66 -13.33
C THR A 15 15.34 13.84 -14.27
N LYS A 16 15.23 15.08 -13.78
CA LYS A 16 15.26 16.34 -14.56
C LYS A 16 14.11 16.49 -15.56
N HIS A 17 13.12 15.60 -15.54
CA HIS A 17 11.92 15.74 -16.36
C HIS A 17 10.93 16.73 -15.73
N ILE A 18 10.24 17.50 -16.57
CA ILE A 18 9.12 18.34 -16.15
C ILE A 18 7.89 17.46 -16.03
N GLU A 19 7.36 17.36 -14.81
CA GLU A 19 6.16 16.61 -14.48
C GLU A 19 5.06 17.58 -14.03
N ASN A 20 3.79 17.24 -14.23
CA ASN A 20 2.68 18.02 -13.70
C ASN A 20 2.37 17.56 -12.27
N TRP A 21 2.69 18.41 -11.29
CA TRP A 21 2.50 18.13 -9.87
C TRP A 21 1.17 18.71 -9.38
N PHE A 22 0.47 17.97 -8.53
CA PHE A 22 -0.73 18.46 -7.86
C PHE A 22 -0.36 19.63 -6.93
N VAL A 23 -1.10 20.73 -7.04
CA VAL A 23 -0.91 21.92 -6.19
C VAL A 23 -2.09 22.14 -5.25
N SER A 24 -1.90 22.97 -4.22
CA SER A 24 -2.94 23.26 -3.24
C SER A 24 -4.18 23.82 -3.93
N TYR A 25 -5.28 23.06 -3.82
CA TYR A 25 -6.58 23.44 -4.35
C TYR A 25 -7.19 24.53 -3.44
N LYS A 26 -7.47 25.70 -4.01
CA LYS A 26 -8.32 26.71 -3.36
C LYS A 26 -9.74 26.52 -3.88
N PRO A 27 -10.67 25.93 -3.08
CA PRO A 27 -12.03 25.72 -3.55
C PRO A 27 -12.72 27.07 -3.78
N GLU A 28 -13.11 27.33 -5.03
CA GLU A 28 -14.02 28.42 -5.38
C GLU A 28 -15.41 27.83 -5.69
N GLY A 29 -16.48 28.45 -5.19
CA GLY A 29 -17.86 28.06 -5.46
C GLY A 29 -18.52 27.12 -4.44
N GLU A 30 -19.72 26.65 -4.80
CA GLU A 30 -20.58 25.80 -3.98
C GLU A 30 -20.03 24.37 -3.86
N ARG A 31 -19.94 23.85 -2.63
CA ARG A 31 -19.55 22.46 -2.38
C ARG A 31 -20.74 21.54 -2.61
N ARG A 32 -20.55 20.50 -3.40
CA ARG A 32 -21.56 19.46 -3.61
C ARG A 32 -21.05 18.12 -3.08
N PRO A 33 -21.88 17.34 -2.40
CA PRO A 33 -21.52 15.98 -2.02
C PRO A 33 -21.23 15.17 -3.30
N VAL A 34 -20.18 14.38 -3.26
CA VAL A 34 -19.77 13.50 -4.36
C VAL A 34 -19.75 12.08 -3.82
N ASP A 35 -20.48 11.19 -4.48
CA ASP A 35 -20.40 9.77 -4.19
C ASP A 35 -19.13 9.20 -4.82
N VAL A 36 -18.35 8.49 -4.00
CA VAL A 36 -17.13 7.79 -4.43
C VAL A 36 -17.47 6.32 -4.58
N THR A 37 -17.56 5.84 -5.82
CA THR A 37 -17.88 4.44 -6.12
C THR A 37 -16.84 3.47 -5.53
N PHE A 38 -15.56 3.77 -5.71
CA PHE A 38 -14.47 2.89 -5.32
C PHE A 38 -13.27 3.72 -4.85
N LEU A 39 -12.78 3.45 -3.65
CA LEU A 39 -11.53 3.98 -3.10
C LEU A 39 -10.51 2.85 -3.01
N GLY A 40 -9.51 2.85 -3.88
CA GLY A 40 -8.37 1.94 -3.78
C GLY A 40 -7.17 2.66 -3.18
N VAL A 41 -6.59 2.12 -2.11
CA VAL A 41 -5.39 2.67 -1.48
C VAL A 41 -4.38 1.57 -1.19
N TRP A 42 -3.10 1.93 -1.23
CA TRP A 42 -1.99 1.07 -0.87
C TRP A 42 -1.33 1.61 0.38
N ASP A 43 -1.18 0.72 1.36
CA ASP A 43 -0.35 0.85 2.54
C ASP A 43 -0.36 2.24 3.18
N THR A 44 -1.54 2.73 3.52
CA THR A 44 -1.75 4.08 4.05
C THR A 44 -0.88 4.30 5.28
N VAL A 45 0.01 5.29 5.25
CA VAL A 45 0.86 5.63 6.41
C VAL A 45 0.54 7.03 6.92
N TYR A 46 0.66 7.20 8.23
CA TYR A 46 0.40 8.46 8.93
C TYR A 46 1.54 9.50 8.77
N ALA A 47 2.48 9.31 7.83
CA ALA A 47 3.77 10.03 7.82
C ALA A 47 3.69 11.52 7.40
N PHE A 48 3.11 12.38 8.24
CA PHE A 48 3.47 13.78 8.35
C PHE A 48 4.39 13.96 9.57
N GLY A 49 5.61 14.44 9.34
CA GLY A 49 6.59 14.69 10.39
C GLY A 49 7.48 13.49 10.68
N ILE A 50 8.52 13.32 9.87
CA ILE A 50 9.73 12.61 10.30
C ILE A 50 10.16 13.26 11.62
N PRO A 51 10.41 12.50 12.70
CA PRO A 51 11.05 13.06 13.89
C PRO A 51 12.48 13.46 13.54
N MET A 52 12.67 14.68 13.02
CA MET A 52 13.98 15.28 12.89
C MET A 52 14.26 16.08 14.16
N LYS A 53 15.34 15.72 14.87
CA LYS A 53 16.01 16.66 15.77
C LYS A 53 16.81 17.62 14.88
N ILE A 54 16.20 18.72 14.45
CA ILE A 54 16.98 19.84 13.89
C ILE A 54 17.43 20.67 15.10
N ALA A 55 18.74 20.73 15.34
CA ALA A 55 19.34 21.55 16.39
C ALA A 55 18.76 21.34 17.83
N GLY A 56 18.32 20.13 18.16
CA GLY A 56 17.82 19.80 19.50
C GLY A 56 16.37 20.19 19.79
N ILE A 57 15.64 20.74 18.81
CA ILE A 57 14.22 21.09 18.95
C ILE A 57 13.34 19.91 18.48
N PRO A 58 12.46 19.36 19.34
CA PRO A 58 11.50 18.34 18.92
C PRO A 58 10.35 18.98 18.13
N PHE A 59 10.20 18.63 16.85
CA PHE A 59 8.96 18.89 16.11
C PHE A 59 7.90 17.85 16.50
N TYR A 60 6.75 18.32 16.97
CA TYR A 60 5.66 17.47 17.44
C TYR A 60 4.80 16.92 16.29
N ARG A 61 4.36 15.67 16.47
CA ARG A 61 3.33 14.99 15.67
C ARG A 61 2.01 15.77 15.77
N TRP A 62 1.46 16.18 14.63
CA TRP A 62 0.06 16.61 14.55
C TRP A 62 -0.80 15.44 14.10
N ASP A 63 -1.62 14.92 15.02
CA ASP A 63 -2.61 13.88 14.73
C ASP A 63 -3.73 14.43 13.84
N LEU A 64 -3.46 14.42 12.54
CA LEU A 64 -4.38 14.86 11.48
C LEU A 64 -5.30 13.74 10.98
N PHE A 65 -5.06 12.48 11.37
CA PHE A 65 -5.85 11.31 10.95
C PHE A 65 -6.47 10.61 12.18
N LYS A 66 -7.18 11.40 12.99
CA LYS A 66 -7.94 10.90 14.13
C LYS A 66 -9.08 9.96 13.74
N ASP A 67 -9.57 10.11 12.51
CA ASP A 67 -10.67 9.32 11.98
C ASP A 67 -10.13 8.23 11.03
N LYS A 68 -10.21 6.97 11.49
CA LYS A 68 -9.86 5.78 10.69
C LYS A 68 -11.08 5.15 10.04
N HIS A 69 -12.23 5.81 10.11
CA HIS A 69 -13.44 5.38 9.42
C HIS A 69 -13.42 5.88 7.98
N VAL A 70 -13.78 4.99 7.08
CA VAL A 70 -14.03 5.36 5.69
C VAL A 70 -15.26 6.27 5.65
N SER A 71 -15.13 7.39 4.94
CA SER A 71 -16.20 8.40 4.82
C SER A 71 -17.51 7.80 4.26
N PRO A 72 -18.70 8.23 4.74
CA PRO A 72 -19.99 7.66 4.34
C PRO A 72 -20.33 7.74 2.85
N ASN A 73 -19.69 8.63 2.10
CA ASN A 73 -19.88 8.78 0.66
C ASN A 73 -19.10 7.75 -0.18
N ILE A 74 -18.28 6.90 0.45
CA ILE A 74 -17.51 5.85 -0.22
C ILE A 74 -18.32 4.55 -0.23
N ARG A 75 -18.57 4.01 -1.43
CA ARG A 75 -19.39 2.79 -1.61
C ARG A 75 -18.58 1.50 -1.43
N LYS A 76 -17.31 1.51 -1.80
CA LYS A 76 -16.35 0.43 -1.59
C LYS A 76 -14.96 1.01 -1.34
N ALA A 77 -14.28 0.52 -0.33
CA ALA A 77 -12.91 0.85 -0.01
C ALA A 77 -12.07 -0.44 -0.01
N LEU A 78 -10.97 -0.42 -0.76
CA LEU A 78 -9.99 -1.49 -0.81
C LEU A 78 -8.64 -0.95 -0.32
N HIS A 79 -8.08 -1.60 0.69
CA HIS A 79 -6.78 -1.26 1.27
C HIS A 79 -5.83 -2.45 1.16
N LEU A 80 -4.71 -2.27 0.45
CA LEU A 80 -3.68 -3.30 0.28
C LEU A 80 -2.49 -2.96 1.18
N VAL A 81 -2.23 -3.76 2.20
CA VAL A 81 -1.33 -3.43 3.32
C VAL A 81 -0.06 -4.29 3.27
N SER A 82 1.09 -3.70 3.56
CA SER A 82 2.38 -4.44 3.57
C SER A 82 2.60 -5.22 4.87
N ILE A 83 3.08 -6.46 4.76
CA ILE A 83 3.37 -7.34 5.91
C ILE A 83 4.75 -7.04 6.52
N ASP A 84 5.75 -6.77 5.68
CA ASP A 84 7.17 -6.83 6.06
C ASP A 84 7.79 -5.47 6.37
N GLU A 85 7.04 -4.38 6.26
CA GLU A 85 7.51 -3.05 6.64
C GLU A 85 7.69 -2.93 8.16
N THR A 86 8.85 -2.43 8.58
CA THR A 86 9.26 -2.38 10.00
C THR A 86 9.69 -1.00 10.47
N ARG A 87 9.75 -0.01 9.58
CA ARG A 87 10.12 1.37 9.94
C ARG A 87 8.97 2.02 10.68
N THR A 88 9.24 2.51 11.89
CA THR A 88 8.23 3.19 12.72
C THR A 88 7.49 4.36 12.04
N PRO A 89 8.12 5.19 11.18
CA PRO A 89 7.39 6.21 10.42
C PRO A 89 6.37 5.66 9.42
N PHE A 90 6.49 4.37 9.06
CA PHE A 90 5.63 3.66 8.11
C PHE A 90 4.69 2.68 8.85
N GLU A 91 4.28 3.00 10.07
CA GLU A 91 3.19 2.26 10.74
C GLU A 91 1.89 2.48 9.91
N PRO A 92 1.17 1.40 9.55
CA PRO A 92 0.01 1.51 8.70
C PRO A 92 -1.19 2.09 9.46
N THR A 93 -1.94 2.94 8.79
CA THR A 93 -3.26 3.43 9.24
C THR A 93 -4.32 2.52 8.64
N LEU A 94 -4.72 1.50 9.40
CA LEU A 94 -5.74 0.55 8.97
C LEU A 94 -7.12 1.21 8.92
N MET A 95 -8.01 0.68 8.07
CA MET A 95 -9.39 1.11 8.00
C MET A 95 -10.24 0.37 9.03
N ASN A 96 -11.16 1.09 9.69
CA ASN A 96 -12.19 0.41 10.49
C ASN A 96 -13.06 -0.48 9.62
N TYR A 97 -13.38 -1.65 10.16
CA TYR A 97 -14.29 -2.61 9.58
C TYR A 97 -15.64 -1.93 9.31
N ASN A 98 -16.09 -2.06 8.06
CA ASN A 98 -17.41 -1.62 7.64
C ASN A 98 -17.96 -2.68 6.69
N PRO A 99 -18.94 -3.51 7.14
CA PRO A 99 -19.46 -4.62 6.37
C PRO A 99 -19.88 -4.24 4.95
N GLY A 100 -19.37 -4.96 3.95
CA GLY A 100 -19.69 -4.73 2.55
C GLY A 100 -19.01 -3.50 1.92
N VAL A 101 -18.47 -2.59 2.71
CA VAL A 101 -17.78 -1.37 2.24
C VAL A 101 -16.28 -1.54 2.28
N VAL A 102 -15.69 -1.93 3.41
CA VAL A 102 -14.24 -2.01 3.59
C VAL A 102 -13.73 -3.42 3.31
N GLU A 103 -12.67 -3.49 2.53
CA GLU A 103 -11.88 -4.69 2.29
C GLU A 103 -10.41 -4.33 2.51
N GLU A 104 -9.77 -4.97 3.48
CA GLU A 104 -8.36 -4.77 3.79
C GLU A 104 -7.64 -6.11 3.67
N VAL A 105 -6.58 -6.15 2.87
CA VAL A 105 -5.87 -7.37 2.51
C VAL A 105 -4.36 -7.14 2.65
N TRP A 106 -3.68 -8.10 3.28
CA TRP A 106 -2.25 -8.01 3.56
C TRP A 106 -1.42 -8.75 2.50
N PHE A 107 -0.36 -8.09 2.02
CA PHE A 107 0.51 -8.51 0.93
C PHE A 107 1.97 -8.65 1.38
N PRO A 108 2.75 -9.53 0.74
CA PRO A 108 4.17 -9.68 1.04
C PRO A 108 4.97 -8.46 0.59
N GLY A 109 6.06 -8.19 1.31
CA GLY A 109 7.00 -7.10 1.02
C GLY A 109 6.82 -5.88 1.95
N VAL A 110 7.71 -4.90 1.78
CA VAL A 110 7.67 -3.61 2.50
C VAL A 110 6.76 -2.60 1.79
N HIS A 111 6.67 -1.37 2.30
CA HIS A 111 5.74 -0.33 1.81
C HIS A 111 5.74 -0.16 0.28
N ALA A 112 6.92 -0.04 -0.35
CA ALA A 112 7.05 0.14 -1.79
C ALA A 112 7.02 -1.20 -2.59
N ASP A 113 7.16 -2.35 -1.93
CA ASP A 113 6.86 -3.64 -2.57
C ASP A 113 5.35 -3.84 -2.75
N VAL A 114 4.52 -3.16 -1.95
CA VAL A 114 3.05 -3.20 -2.09
C VAL A 114 2.52 -1.98 -2.83
N GLY A 115 3.00 -0.78 -2.54
CA GLY A 115 2.57 0.46 -3.20
C GLY A 115 3.26 0.77 -4.52
N GLY A 116 4.33 0.06 -4.86
CA GLY A 116 5.19 0.35 -6.01
C GLY A 116 6.26 1.41 -5.74
N GLY A 117 7.23 1.52 -6.66
CA GLY A 117 8.30 2.51 -6.61
C GLY A 117 9.72 1.93 -6.70
N TYR A 118 9.88 0.62 -6.62
CA TYR A 118 11.14 -0.07 -6.92
C TYR A 118 11.32 -0.36 -8.40
N ALA A 119 12.57 -0.54 -8.81
CA ALA A 119 12.92 -0.99 -10.16
C ALA A 119 12.59 -2.49 -10.33
N GLU A 120 12.91 -3.30 -9.32
CA GLU A 120 12.42 -4.67 -9.19
C GLU A 120 10.99 -4.64 -8.63
N ASP A 121 10.01 -4.63 -9.53
CA ASP A 121 8.61 -4.33 -9.24
C ASP A 121 7.72 -5.58 -9.16
N GLU A 122 8.30 -6.79 -9.12
CA GLU A 122 7.57 -8.06 -9.18
C GLU A 122 6.54 -8.20 -8.05
N LEU A 123 6.89 -7.80 -6.81
CA LEU A 123 5.96 -7.81 -5.69
C LEU A 123 4.85 -6.75 -5.86
N GLY A 124 5.20 -5.56 -6.34
CA GLY A 124 4.25 -4.45 -6.54
C GLY A 124 3.24 -4.72 -7.64
N ARG A 125 3.60 -5.54 -8.64
CA ARG A 125 2.67 -6.02 -9.68
C ARG A 125 1.57 -6.89 -9.09
N ILE A 126 1.84 -7.69 -8.07
CA ILE A 126 0.84 -8.57 -7.46
C ILE A 126 -0.30 -7.74 -6.84
N SER A 127 0.03 -6.75 -6.00
CA SER A 127 -0.96 -5.87 -5.38
C SER A 127 -1.65 -4.97 -6.41
N PHE A 128 -0.93 -4.51 -7.43
CA PHE A 128 -1.52 -3.72 -8.52
C PHE A 128 -2.56 -4.53 -9.31
N ASN A 129 -2.24 -5.77 -9.68
CA ASN A 129 -3.17 -6.66 -10.37
C ASN A 129 -4.43 -6.90 -9.54
N TYR A 130 -4.27 -7.22 -8.25
CA TYR A 130 -5.40 -7.40 -7.33
C TYR A 130 -6.29 -6.15 -7.25
N MET A 131 -5.71 -4.95 -7.21
CA MET A 131 -6.46 -3.69 -7.24
C MET A 131 -7.28 -3.55 -8.53
N VAL A 132 -6.65 -3.78 -9.68
CA VAL A 132 -7.32 -3.67 -11.00
C VAL A 132 -8.45 -4.67 -11.11
N ASP A 133 -8.24 -5.91 -10.68
CA ASP A 133 -9.26 -6.95 -10.69
C ASP A 133 -10.44 -6.58 -9.79
N LYS A 134 -10.19 -6.11 -8.56
CA LYS A 134 -11.26 -5.68 -7.64
C LYS A 134 -12.01 -4.45 -8.12
N LEU A 135 -11.31 -3.49 -8.72
CA LEU A 135 -11.91 -2.31 -9.32
C LEU A 135 -12.83 -2.71 -10.48
N ASN A 136 -12.37 -3.57 -11.38
CA ASN A 136 -13.15 -4.05 -12.52
C ASN A 136 -14.34 -4.91 -12.07
N GLU A 137 -14.12 -5.82 -11.11
CA GLU A 137 -15.17 -6.66 -10.51
C GLU A 137 -16.29 -5.79 -9.91
N TYR A 138 -15.92 -4.80 -9.10
CA TYR A 138 -16.89 -3.94 -8.43
C TYR A 138 -17.62 -3.04 -9.42
N THR A 139 -16.89 -2.33 -10.29
CA THR A 139 -17.50 -1.42 -11.28
C THR A 139 -18.39 -2.15 -12.28
N GLY A 140 -17.99 -3.36 -12.71
CA GLY A 140 -18.79 -4.23 -13.56
C GLY A 140 -20.12 -4.64 -12.90
N LYS A 141 -20.09 -5.03 -11.61
CA LYS A 141 -21.32 -5.34 -10.84
C LYS A 141 -22.26 -4.12 -10.71
N GLN A 142 -21.71 -2.90 -10.73
CA GLN A 142 -22.50 -1.66 -10.71
C GLN A 142 -22.98 -1.21 -12.10
N GLY A 143 -22.66 -1.94 -13.18
CA GLY A 143 -22.97 -1.54 -14.55
C GLY A 143 -22.24 -0.27 -15.01
N LEU A 144 -21.13 0.07 -14.37
CA LEU A 144 -20.32 1.24 -14.71
C LEU A 144 -19.34 0.91 -15.84
N PRO A 145 -18.96 1.89 -16.68
CA PRO A 145 -17.94 1.66 -17.69
C PRO A 145 -16.61 1.29 -17.01
N PRO A 146 -15.84 0.35 -17.59
CA PRO A 146 -14.56 -0.04 -17.04
C PRO A 146 -13.59 1.14 -17.05
N VAL A 147 -12.69 1.16 -16.07
CA VAL A 147 -11.59 2.12 -16.06
C VAL A 147 -10.67 1.80 -17.24
N ARG A 148 -10.42 2.82 -18.08
CA ARG A 148 -9.57 2.67 -19.26
C ARG A 148 -8.12 2.88 -18.87
N PHE A 149 -7.30 1.88 -19.15
CA PHE A 149 -5.86 1.96 -19.04
C PHE A 149 -5.23 2.04 -20.42
N HIS A 150 -3.99 2.50 -20.49
CA HIS A 150 -3.19 2.33 -21.69
C HIS A 150 -2.81 0.85 -21.83
N GLU A 151 -3.42 0.14 -22.78
CA GLU A 151 -3.39 -1.33 -22.85
C GLU A 151 -1.98 -1.91 -22.90
N ALA A 152 -1.09 -1.34 -23.72
CA ALA A 152 0.28 -1.83 -23.84
C ALA A 152 1.07 -1.70 -22.53
N THR A 153 0.82 -0.63 -21.76
CA THR A 153 1.44 -0.43 -20.45
C THR A 153 0.85 -1.39 -19.44
N LEU A 154 -0.49 -1.49 -19.39
CA LEU A 154 -1.19 -2.36 -18.45
C LEU A 154 -0.78 -3.82 -18.63
N LYS A 155 -0.73 -4.31 -19.88
CA LYS A 155 -0.34 -5.69 -20.19
C LYS A 155 1.05 -6.03 -19.64
N GLY A 156 2.01 -5.11 -19.74
CA GLY A 156 3.36 -5.32 -19.19
C GLY A 156 3.41 -5.43 -17.67
N TYR A 157 2.45 -4.85 -16.95
CA TYR A 157 2.31 -4.99 -15.48
C TYR A 157 1.49 -6.23 -15.08
N LEU A 158 0.42 -6.53 -15.82
CA LEU A 158 -0.49 -7.66 -15.53
C LEU A 158 0.14 -9.02 -15.83
N GLU A 159 1.05 -9.09 -16.80
CA GLU A 159 1.81 -10.32 -17.10
C GLU A 159 2.84 -10.59 -15.99
N LEU A 160 2.38 -11.29 -14.94
CA LEU A 160 3.26 -11.88 -13.93
C LEU A 160 4.11 -12.95 -14.61
N ARG A 161 5.42 -12.72 -14.65
CA ARG A 161 6.38 -13.70 -15.17
C ARG A 161 6.77 -14.62 -14.02
N GLU A 162 7.13 -15.88 -14.33
CA GLU A 162 7.94 -16.65 -13.39
C GLU A 162 9.25 -15.89 -13.19
N ALA A 163 9.35 -15.23 -12.04
CA ALA A 163 10.44 -14.32 -11.74
C ALA A 163 11.00 -14.65 -10.36
N ASP A 164 12.27 -14.32 -10.19
CA ASP A 164 12.83 -14.22 -8.86
C ASP A 164 12.21 -12.99 -8.16
N TYR A 165 11.72 -13.15 -6.94
CA TYR A 165 11.11 -12.05 -6.19
C TYR A 165 12.14 -11.41 -5.26
N GLN A 166 12.45 -10.14 -5.50
CA GLN A 166 13.31 -9.35 -4.64
C GLN A 166 12.51 -8.78 -3.46
N PHE A 167 12.86 -9.18 -2.25
CA PHE A 167 12.42 -8.52 -1.03
C PHE A 167 13.35 -7.37 -0.69
N HIS A 168 12.80 -6.16 -0.68
CA HIS A 168 13.55 -4.96 -0.33
C HIS A 168 13.55 -4.78 1.19
N PHE A 169 14.74 -4.55 1.75
CA PHE A 169 14.90 -4.37 3.18
C PHE A 169 15.51 -3.00 3.49
N HIS A 170 14.77 -2.16 4.20
CA HIS A 170 15.21 -0.79 4.53
C HIS A 170 16.02 -0.69 5.83
N GLY A 171 16.63 -1.78 6.29
CA GLY A 171 17.41 -1.81 7.52
C GLY A 171 16.54 -1.78 8.79
N LEU A 172 17.17 -2.14 9.91
CA LEU A 172 16.53 -2.16 11.24
C LEU A 172 16.65 -0.79 11.90
N GLY A 173 15.78 0.16 11.55
CA GLY A 173 15.76 1.50 12.13
C GLY A 173 15.52 1.55 13.66
N TYR A 174 15.52 2.77 14.22
CA TYR A 174 15.25 3.02 15.64
C TYR A 174 13.79 2.67 15.97
N LYS A 175 13.62 1.57 16.72
CA LYS A 175 12.39 0.86 17.12
C LYS A 175 11.94 -0.19 16.08
N LYS A 176 12.16 -1.44 16.50
CA LYS A 176 11.89 -2.70 15.79
C LYS A 176 10.54 -3.24 16.22
N GLY A 177 9.61 -3.36 15.29
CA GLY A 177 8.41 -4.15 15.48
C GLY A 177 7.92 -4.59 14.12
N MET A 178 7.71 -5.89 13.93
CA MET A 178 6.88 -6.34 12.82
C MET A 178 5.49 -5.75 13.00
N ARG A 179 4.81 -5.42 11.91
CA ARG A 179 3.42 -4.96 11.97
C ARG A 179 2.54 -6.00 12.63
N THR A 180 1.64 -5.52 13.48
CA THR A 180 0.60 -6.37 14.06
C THR A 180 -0.51 -6.52 13.04
N ILE A 181 -0.74 -7.72 12.54
CA ILE A 181 -1.80 -8.01 11.57
C ILE A 181 -3.11 -8.22 12.33
N HIS A 182 -4.10 -7.36 12.10
CA HIS A 182 -5.41 -7.41 12.73
C HIS A 182 -6.42 -6.57 11.94
N ILE A 183 -7.69 -6.66 12.30
CA ILE A 183 -8.76 -5.79 11.80
C ILE A 183 -9.13 -4.79 12.90
N LEU A 184 -9.41 -3.54 12.54
CA LEU A 184 -9.98 -2.54 13.46
C LEU A 184 -11.50 -2.58 13.42
N GLU A 185 -12.15 -2.51 14.57
CA GLU A 185 -13.59 -2.26 14.74
C GLU A 185 -13.71 -1.25 15.88
N ASP A 186 -14.37 -0.11 15.63
CA ASP A 186 -14.44 1.03 16.56
C ASP A 186 -13.07 1.45 17.12
N ASP A 187 -12.11 1.64 16.21
CA ASP A 187 -10.72 2.05 16.44
C ASP A 187 -9.87 1.07 17.28
N LYS A 188 -10.37 -0.15 17.50
CA LYS A 188 -9.70 -1.18 18.31
C LYS A 188 -9.51 -2.48 17.55
N PRO A 189 -8.42 -3.23 17.80
CA PRO A 189 -8.29 -4.58 17.27
C PRO A 189 -9.48 -5.45 17.67
N CYS A 190 -10.05 -6.16 16.71
CA CYS A 190 -11.16 -7.08 16.92
C CYS A 190 -10.76 -8.53 16.61
N ALA A 191 -11.64 -9.49 16.94
CA ALA A 191 -11.38 -10.92 16.78
C ALA A 191 -11.61 -11.43 15.33
N ARG A 192 -11.99 -10.55 14.40
CA ARG A 192 -12.20 -10.91 12.99
C ARG A 192 -10.89 -11.36 12.37
N LEU A 193 -10.99 -12.30 11.42
CA LEU A 193 -9.84 -12.87 10.76
C LEU A 193 -9.33 -11.87 9.70
N PRO A 194 -8.07 -11.40 9.81
CA PRO A 194 -7.48 -10.58 8.76
C PRO A 194 -7.36 -11.39 7.47
N ARG A 195 -7.46 -10.70 6.33
CA ARG A 195 -7.32 -11.31 5.01
C ARG A 195 -5.87 -11.23 4.55
N ILE A 196 -5.30 -12.36 4.16
CA ILE A 196 -3.93 -12.50 3.68
C ILE A 196 -3.99 -12.95 2.23
N HIS A 197 -3.34 -12.19 1.35
CA HIS A 197 -3.33 -12.52 -0.07
C HIS A 197 -2.60 -13.84 -0.34
N GLU A 198 -3.10 -14.64 -1.29
CA GLU A 198 -2.57 -15.96 -1.62
C GLU A 198 -1.07 -15.97 -2.00
N SER A 199 -0.56 -14.85 -2.52
CA SER A 199 0.86 -14.71 -2.87
C SER A 199 1.79 -14.93 -1.67
N VAL A 200 1.34 -14.65 -0.44
CA VAL A 200 2.11 -14.94 0.77
C VAL A 200 2.43 -16.43 0.87
N PHE A 201 1.43 -17.28 0.65
CA PHE A 201 1.59 -18.74 0.74
C PHE A 201 2.36 -19.31 -0.45
N ALA A 202 2.15 -18.75 -1.65
CA ALA A 202 2.93 -19.12 -2.82
C ALA A 202 4.43 -18.82 -2.62
N LEU A 203 4.76 -17.65 -2.07
CA LEU A 203 6.15 -17.28 -1.78
C LEU A 203 6.75 -18.10 -0.62
N GLN A 204 5.95 -18.48 0.37
CA GLN A 204 6.39 -19.41 1.44
C GLN A 204 6.79 -20.79 0.91
N GLN A 205 6.32 -21.19 -0.27
CA GLN A 205 6.67 -22.45 -0.92
C GLN A 205 7.72 -22.28 -2.02
N SER A 206 8.09 -21.04 -2.35
CA SER A 206 8.96 -20.71 -3.48
C SER A 206 10.43 -20.60 -3.08
N ALA A 207 11.31 -21.17 -3.90
CA ALA A 207 12.76 -20.94 -3.84
C ALA A 207 13.22 -19.70 -4.64
N ALA A 208 12.29 -19.02 -5.31
CA ALA A 208 12.57 -17.88 -6.18
C ALA A 208 12.72 -16.55 -5.40
N THR A 209 12.53 -16.53 -4.09
CA THR A 209 12.68 -15.30 -3.29
C THR A 209 14.13 -15.02 -2.94
N TYR A 210 14.51 -13.74 -2.94
CA TYR A 210 15.84 -13.28 -2.57
C TYR A 210 15.82 -11.87 -2.00
N SER A 211 16.91 -11.45 -1.37
CA SER A 211 17.14 -10.05 -1.00
C SER A 211 18.52 -9.61 -1.46
N VAL A 212 18.70 -8.30 -1.66
CA VAL A 212 19.97 -7.69 -2.02
C VAL A 212 20.50 -6.92 -0.83
N VAL A 213 21.73 -7.23 -0.43
CA VAL A 213 22.41 -6.58 0.69
C VAL A 213 23.63 -5.86 0.17
N GLU A 214 23.80 -4.62 0.59
CA GLU A 214 25.02 -3.86 0.34
C GLU A 214 26.16 -4.38 1.23
N GLU A 215 27.24 -4.83 0.61
CA GLU A 215 28.47 -5.24 1.30
C GLU A 215 29.63 -4.32 0.91
N ARG A 216 30.75 -4.43 1.65
CA ARG A 216 31.96 -3.62 1.40
C ARG A 216 32.48 -3.68 -0.05
N LYS A 217 32.13 -4.73 -0.82
CA LYS A 217 32.58 -4.95 -2.20
C LYS A 217 31.45 -4.85 -3.24
N GLY A 218 30.31 -4.25 -2.86
CA GLY A 218 29.15 -4.06 -3.73
C GLY A 218 27.91 -4.82 -3.26
N MET A 219 26.89 -4.86 -4.12
CA MET A 219 25.62 -5.53 -3.85
C MET A 219 25.73 -7.04 -3.99
N LYS A 220 25.19 -7.79 -3.03
CA LYS A 220 25.14 -9.26 -3.08
C LYS A 220 23.73 -9.79 -2.90
N LYS A 221 23.38 -10.76 -3.75
CA LYS A 221 22.09 -11.46 -3.75
C LYS A 221 22.12 -12.65 -2.79
N TYR A 222 21.13 -12.72 -1.90
CA TYR A 222 20.94 -13.79 -0.94
C TYR A 222 19.57 -14.44 -1.15
N ARG A 223 19.54 -15.76 -1.37
CA ARG A 223 18.28 -16.50 -1.37
C ARG A 223 17.71 -16.52 0.04
N ILE A 224 16.41 -16.29 0.15
CA ILE A 224 15.69 -16.31 1.41
C ILE A 224 14.57 -17.33 1.33
N GLN A 225 14.15 -17.85 2.49
CA GLN A 225 12.87 -18.54 2.60
C GLN A 225 11.89 -17.54 3.19
N TYR A 226 10.87 -17.15 2.43
CA TYR A 226 9.88 -16.21 2.94
C TYR A 226 9.06 -16.89 4.04
N ASN A 227 9.10 -16.34 5.26
CA ASN A 227 8.35 -16.86 6.41
C ASN A 227 8.16 -15.77 7.48
N PRO A 228 7.25 -14.81 7.26
CA PRO A 228 7.10 -13.64 8.11
C PRO A 228 6.63 -14.00 9.55
N PRO A 229 7.37 -13.60 10.60
CA PRO A 229 7.05 -13.96 11.99
C PRO A 229 5.68 -13.46 12.48
N ASN A 230 5.24 -12.28 12.01
CA ASN A 230 3.92 -11.72 12.34
C ASN A 230 2.76 -12.52 11.74
N LEU A 231 2.93 -13.12 10.55
CA LEU A 231 1.96 -14.09 10.02
C LEU A 231 1.92 -15.36 10.89
N LYS A 232 3.08 -15.89 11.28
CA LYS A 232 3.16 -17.06 12.17
C LYS A 232 2.48 -16.80 13.52
N ALA A 233 2.56 -15.56 14.02
CA ALA A 233 1.91 -15.16 15.27
C ALA A 233 0.38 -15.24 15.21
N LEU A 234 -0.23 -15.22 14.02
CA LEU A 234 -1.67 -15.44 13.85
C LEU A 234 -2.09 -16.89 14.12
N GLN A 235 -1.17 -17.86 14.08
CA GLN A 235 -1.46 -19.28 14.33
C GLN A 235 -2.61 -19.84 13.46
N GLY A 236 -2.67 -19.41 12.19
CA GLY A 236 -3.74 -19.83 11.26
C GLY A 236 -5.05 -19.04 11.40
N LYS A 237 -5.11 -18.02 12.27
CA LYS A 237 -6.28 -17.14 12.42
C LYS A 237 -6.27 -16.04 11.35
N TYR A 238 -6.53 -16.42 10.11
CA TYR A 238 -6.67 -15.52 8.97
C TYR A 238 -7.52 -16.17 7.87
N GLU A 239 -7.98 -15.37 6.91
CA GLU A 239 -8.64 -15.83 5.69
C GLU A 239 -7.70 -15.65 4.49
N ALA A 240 -7.66 -16.62 3.58
CA ALA A 240 -6.97 -16.45 2.30
C ALA A 240 -7.83 -15.57 1.38
N ALA A 241 -7.19 -14.60 0.71
CA ALA A 241 -7.83 -13.63 -0.16
C ALA A 241 -7.36 -13.75 -1.60
#